data_AF-A0A1R0WCQ7-F1
#
_entry.id   AF-A0A1R0WCQ7-F1
#
_cell.length_a   1.000
_cell.length_b   1.000
_cell.length_c   1.000
_cell.angle_alpha   90.00
_cell.angle_beta   90.00
_cell.angle_gamma   90.00
#
_symmetry.space_group_name_H-M   'P 1'
#
loop_
_entity.id
_entity.type
_entity.pdbx_description
1 polymer ?
#
loop_
_entity_poly.entity_id
_entity_poly.type
_entity_poly.pdbx_seq_one_letter_code
_entity_poly.pdbx_strand_id
1 'polypeptide(L)'
;MNKIVVSRKVNYFQQDVAELEQASLRVQSIYEKAARMVKQYFSPAAAEKLEATVLSQRSYFQKWIHTSKGWKFIGSEYQNEQAEARPPLADLKTDTSMGESTAVSTKRGGTFASLILQAFIWSQYEEIQLFHPFLGDESFYTGEEMDVIAAYFVPTYLTERPLYESGIQYRRRDYGVTIFQEDVPAPSVVFDSEWGTMEGKLMTGVYVSGLQFKGLGPYLKNMSGNRIYMQAAVQ
;
A
#
# COMPACT_ATOMS: atom_id res chain seq x y z
N MET A 1 -26.66 -6.23 -3.15
CA MET A 1 -25.27 -5.84 -3.45
C MET A 1 -25.06 -6.03 -4.95
N ASN A 2 -24.88 -4.96 -5.72
CA ASN A 2 -24.66 -5.04 -7.17
C ASN A 2 -23.22 -5.51 -7.40
N LYS A 3 -23.04 -6.65 -8.08
CA LYS A 3 -21.73 -7.18 -8.45
C LYS A 3 -21.33 -6.59 -9.81
N ILE A 4 -20.14 -6.02 -9.91
CA ILE A 4 -19.63 -5.44 -11.17
C ILE A 4 -18.96 -6.56 -11.97
N VAL A 5 -19.33 -6.74 -13.23
CA VAL A 5 -18.62 -7.65 -14.14
C VAL A 5 -17.46 -6.89 -14.78
N VAL A 6 -16.23 -7.40 -14.63
CA VAL A 6 -15.03 -6.72 -15.09
C VAL A 6 -14.34 -7.57 -16.15
N SER A 7 -14.05 -6.96 -17.32
CA SER A 7 -13.21 -7.54 -18.36
C SER A 7 -11.74 -7.60 -17.91
N ARG A 8 -10.80 -8.20 -18.67
CA ARG A 8 -9.35 -8.09 -18.33
C ARG A 8 -8.81 -6.64 -18.27
N LYS A 9 -9.60 -5.63 -18.67
CA LYS A 9 -9.30 -4.20 -18.54
C LYS A 9 -10.14 -3.55 -17.44
N VAL A 10 -9.51 -2.72 -16.63
CA VAL A 10 -10.15 -1.84 -15.64
C VAL A 10 -10.06 -0.41 -16.14
N ASN A 11 -11.21 0.26 -16.26
CA ASN A 11 -11.28 1.64 -16.72
C ASN A 11 -11.06 2.62 -15.56
N TYR A 12 -10.28 3.66 -15.81
CA TYR A 12 -10.05 4.78 -14.91
C TYR A 12 -10.35 6.07 -15.65
N PHE A 13 -11.00 7.02 -14.97
CA PHE A 13 -11.15 8.36 -15.52
C PHE A 13 -9.83 9.11 -15.39
N GLN A 14 -9.52 10.01 -16.34
CA GLN A 14 -8.33 10.86 -16.28
C GLN A 14 -8.15 11.59 -14.93
N GLN A 15 -9.26 12.02 -14.31
CA GLN A 15 -9.23 12.67 -12.99
C GLN A 15 -8.74 11.73 -11.88
N ASP A 16 -9.20 10.47 -11.88
CA ASP A 16 -8.76 9.46 -10.91
C ASP A 16 -7.27 9.15 -11.07
N VAL A 17 -6.79 9.09 -12.31
CA VAL A 17 -5.36 8.85 -12.61
C VAL A 17 -4.52 10.01 -12.09
N ALA A 18 -4.94 11.26 -12.34
CA ALA A 18 -4.25 12.45 -11.88
C ALA A 18 -4.22 12.56 -10.34
N GLU A 19 -5.33 12.22 -9.67
CA GLU A 19 -5.38 12.16 -8.21
C GLU A 19 -4.43 11.09 -7.67
N LEU A 20 -4.50 9.87 -8.20
CA LEU A 20 -3.64 8.76 -7.77
C LEU A 20 -2.16 9.05 -8.00
N GLU A 21 -1.80 9.69 -9.12
CA GLU A 21 -0.44 10.15 -9.38
C GLU A 21 0.03 11.10 -8.27
N GLN A 22 -0.69 12.20 -8.04
CA GLN A 22 -0.29 13.18 -7.04
C GLN A 22 -0.28 12.60 -5.61
N ALA A 23 -1.33 11.85 -5.25
CA ALA A 23 -1.46 11.22 -3.95
C ALA A 23 -0.33 10.22 -3.72
N SER A 24 0.00 9.38 -4.71
CA SER A 24 1.05 8.38 -4.58
C SER A 24 2.43 8.98 -4.32
N LEU A 25 2.76 10.10 -4.97
CA LEU A 25 4.02 10.80 -4.78
C LEU A 25 4.10 11.49 -3.42
N ARG A 26 2.99 12.12 -2.97
CA ARG A 26 2.92 12.75 -1.65
C ARG A 26 3.01 11.72 -0.52
N VAL A 27 2.28 10.60 -0.64
CA VAL A 27 2.38 9.46 0.28
C VAL A 27 3.82 8.94 0.33
N GLN A 28 4.47 8.78 -0.82
CA GLN A 28 5.87 8.31 -0.88
C GLN A 28 6.82 9.28 -0.16
N SER A 29 6.68 10.59 -0.38
CA SER A 29 7.48 11.61 0.32
C SER A 29 7.32 11.54 1.85
N ILE A 30 6.09 11.34 2.35
CA ILE A 30 5.82 11.17 3.78
C ILE A 30 6.49 9.90 4.32
N TYR A 31 6.42 8.79 3.57
CA TYR A 31 7.11 7.55 3.92
C TYR A 31 8.63 7.73 4.02
N GLU A 32 9.25 8.43 3.06
CA GLU A 32 10.68 8.71 3.07
C GLU A 32 11.08 9.63 4.22
N LYS A 33 10.24 10.63 4.54
CA LYS A 33 10.44 11.52 5.69
C LYS A 33 10.38 10.75 7.01
N ALA A 34 9.35 9.91 7.20
CA ALA A 34 9.22 9.06 8.39
C ALA A 34 10.36 8.04 8.51
N ALA A 35 10.77 7.40 7.41
CA ALA A 35 11.89 6.46 7.39
C ALA A 35 13.22 7.13 7.79
N ARG A 36 13.48 8.35 7.32
CA ARG A 36 14.66 9.14 7.73
C ARG A 36 14.64 9.47 9.23
N MET A 37 13.48 9.84 9.78
CA MET A 37 13.34 10.06 11.21
C MET A 37 13.61 8.79 12.01
N VAL A 38 13.02 7.65 11.62
CA VAL A 38 13.26 6.37 12.31
C VAL A 38 14.75 6.04 12.29
N LYS A 39 15.45 6.26 11.18
CA LYS A 39 16.91 6.07 11.09
C LYS A 39 17.69 6.90 12.11
N GLN A 40 17.27 8.13 12.36
CA GLN A 40 17.99 9.06 13.23
C GLN A 40 17.83 8.75 14.72
N TYR A 41 16.70 8.18 15.13
CA TYR A 41 16.34 8.04 16.54
C TYR A 41 16.23 6.59 17.05
N PHE A 42 16.21 5.59 16.17
CA PHE A 42 16.17 4.19 16.56
C PHE A 42 17.57 3.55 16.55
N SER A 43 17.69 2.38 17.18
CA SER A 43 18.97 1.67 17.25
C SER A 43 19.54 1.41 15.85
N PRO A 44 20.89 1.46 15.67
CA PRO A 44 21.51 1.29 14.36
C PRO A 44 21.05 0.02 13.62
N ALA A 45 20.88 -1.09 14.33
CA ALA A 45 20.42 -2.36 13.75
C ALA A 45 18.97 -2.31 13.23
N ALA A 46 18.07 -1.58 13.91
CA ALA A 46 16.69 -1.41 13.46
C ALA A 46 16.61 -0.42 12.29
N ALA A 47 17.41 0.64 12.35
CA ALA A 47 17.53 1.66 11.32
C ALA A 47 18.07 1.08 10.00
N GLU A 48 19.15 0.28 10.04
CA GLU A 48 19.74 -0.34 8.84
C GLU A 48 18.77 -1.28 8.12
N LYS A 49 18.02 -2.10 8.88
CA LYS A 49 17.04 -3.02 8.28
C LYS A 49 15.90 -2.27 7.61
N LEU A 50 15.44 -1.17 8.19
CA LEU A 50 14.39 -0.33 7.61
C LEU A 50 14.91 0.43 6.39
N GLU A 51 16.12 1.01 6.46
CA GLU A 51 16.77 1.70 5.35
C GLU A 51 16.95 0.77 4.14
N ALA A 52 17.51 -0.43 4.36
CA ALA A 52 17.71 -1.44 3.33
C ALA A 52 16.38 -1.94 2.72
N THR A 53 15.25 -1.68 3.37
CA THR A 53 13.93 -2.07 2.89
C THR A 53 13.17 -0.91 2.25
N VAL A 54 13.37 0.33 2.71
CA VAL A 54 12.52 1.48 2.34
C VAL A 54 13.26 2.51 1.49
N LEU A 55 14.49 2.85 1.86
CA LEU A 55 15.27 3.92 1.24
C LEU A 55 16.19 3.40 0.11
N SER A 56 16.60 2.13 0.17
CA SER A 56 17.44 1.52 -0.86
C SER A 56 16.64 0.98 -2.06
N GLN A 57 15.34 0.75 -1.87
CA GLN A 57 14.43 0.23 -2.89
C GLN A 57 14.01 1.37 -3.80
N ARG A 58 14.20 1.21 -5.11
CA ARG A 58 13.88 2.24 -6.10
C ARG A 58 12.49 2.12 -6.69
N SER A 59 11.79 0.99 -6.48
CA SER A 59 10.45 0.73 -7.01
C SER A 59 9.50 0.25 -5.90
N TYR A 60 8.32 0.84 -5.89
CA TYR A 60 7.26 0.65 -4.91
C TYR A 60 5.95 0.30 -5.63
N PHE A 61 5.29 -0.72 -5.13
CA PHE A 61 3.92 -1.04 -5.50
C PHE A 61 2.98 -0.63 -4.38
N GLN A 62 2.38 0.54 -4.51
CA GLN A 62 1.41 1.06 -3.55
C GLN A 62 0.02 0.44 -3.80
N LYS A 63 -0.70 0.13 -2.73
CA LYS A 63 -2.03 -0.49 -2.80
C LYS A 63 -3.09 0.51 -2.39
N TRP A 64 -4.05 0.71 -3.27
CA TRP A 64 -5.11 1.69 -3.15
C TRP A 64 -6.49 1.04 -3.30
N ILE A 65 -7.46 1.55 -2.53
CA ILE A 65 -8.88 1.19 -2.64
C ILE A 65 -9.67 2.47 -2.85
N HIS A 66 -10.54 2.50 -3.85
CA HIS A 66 -11.51 3.57 -4.01
C HIS A 66 -12.73 3.29 -3.12
N THR A 67 -13.07 4.25 -2.26
CA THR A 67 -14.19 4.16 -1.32
C THR A 67 -15.20 5.28 -1.58
N SER A 68 -16.32 5.29 -0.87
CA SER A 68 -17.24 6.44 -0.90
C SER A 68 -16.63 7.74 -0.33
N LYS A 69 -15.50 7.64 0.38
CA LYS A 69 -14.74 8.77 0.93
C LYS A 69 -13.49 9.09 0.08
N GLY A 70 -13.43 8.61 -1.16
CA GLY A 70 -12.28 8.77 -2.05
C GLY A 70 -11.26 7.63 -1.93
N TRP A 71 -10.07 7.87 -2.48
CA TRP A 71 -8.97 6.91 -2.51
C TRP A 71 -8.34 6.71 -1.12
N LYS A 72 -8.08 5.45 -0.77
CA LYS A 72 -7.41 5.07 0.48
C LYS A 72 -6.20 4.21 0.21
N PHE A 73 -5.06 4.64 0.74
CA PHE A 73 -3.79 3.93 0.72
C PHE A 73 -3.73 2.95 1.90
N ILE A 74 -3.54 1.66 1.59
CA ILE A 74 -3.55 0.58 2.59
C ILE A 74 -2.17 -0.07 2.81
N GLY A 75 -1.13 0.52 2.25
CA GLY A 75 0.25 0.06 2.36
C GLY A 75 0.93 -0.18 1.01
N SER A 76 2.23 -0.42 1.05
CA SER A 76 3.09 -0.62 -0.12
C SER A 76 3.87 -1.92 -0.03
N GLU A 77 4.35 -2.38 -1.19
CA GLU A 77 5.32 -3.46 -1.32
C GLU A 77 6.56 -2.95 -2.03
N TYR A 78 7.72 -3.33 -1.52
CA TYR A 78 8.99 -2.97 -2.13
C TYR A 78 9.37 -4.05 -3.14
N GLN A 79 9.67 -3.62 -4.37
CA GLN A 79 10.06 -4.51 -5.45
C GLN A 79 11.52 -4.25 -5.83
N ASN A 80 12.33 -5.32 -5.82
CA ASN A 80 13.65 -5.28 -6.45
C ASN A 80 13.47 -5.17 -7.96
N GLU A 81 14.02 -4.12 -8.57
CA GLU A 81 14.00 -3.84 -10.02
C GLU A 81 14.49 -5.02 -10.88
N GLN A 82 15.29 -5.95 -10.32
CA GLN A 82 15.72 -7.16 -11.03
C GLN A 82 14.57 -8.12 -11.40
N ALA A 83 13.38 -7.98 -10.82
CA ALA A 83 12.20 -8.75 -11.19
C ALA A 83 11.41 -8.14 -12.38
N GLU A 84 11.70 -6.90 -12.77
CA GLU A 84 10.95 -6.17 -13.83
C GLU A 84 11.45 -6.48 -15.25
N ALA A 85 12.49 -7.31 -15.44
CA ALA A 85 12.96 -7.71 -16.77
C ALA A 85 12.05 -8.72 -17.50
N ARG A 86 10.85 -9.03 -16.98
CA ARG A 86 9.86 -9.84 -17.70
C ARG A 86 8.61 -9.02 -18.03
N PRO A 87 8.37 -8.68 -19.32
CA PRO A 87 7.09 -8.17 -19.74
C PRO A 87 5.99 -9.22 -19.51
N PRO A 88 4.74 -8.81 -19.21
CA PRO A 88 3.66 -9.74 -18.95
C PRO A 88 3.04 -10.21 -20.28
N LEU A 89 3.75 -11.04 -21.04
CA LEU A 89 3.19 -11.88 -22.12
C LEU A 89 4.31 -12.75 -22.71
N ALA A 90 4.46 -13.97 -22.20
CA ALA A 90 4.81 -15.16 -22.98
C ALA A 90 4.87 -16.38 -22.05
N ASP A 91 4.05 -17.37 -22.42
CA ASP A 91 4.28 -18.80 -22.27
C ASP A 91 4.22 -19.45 -20.89
N LEU A 92 3.08 -20.12 -20.70
CA LEU A 92 3.03 -21.50 -20.21
C LEU A 92 4.23 -22.29 -20.73
N LYS A 93 5.20 -22.56 -19.86
CA LYS A 93 5.83 -23.88 -19.72
C LYS A 93 6.50 -23.99 -18.35
N THR A 94 6.14 -25.08 -17.70
CA THR A 94 6.79 -25.72 -16.56
C THR A 94 8.30 -25.60 -16.62
N ASP A 95 8.92 -25.18 -15.52
CA ASP A 95 10.07 -25.91 -14.98
C ASP A 95 10.29 -25.58 -13.50
N THR A 96 10.25 -26.65 -12.72
CA THR A 96 10.56 -26.76 -11.31
C THR A 96 12.04 -26.43 -11.08
N SER A 97 12.38 -25.34 -10.39
CA SER A 97 13.71 -25.20 -9.78
C SER A 97 13.72 -24.23 -8.59
N MET A 98 14.52 -24.58 -7.59
CA MET A 98 14.62 -23.97 -6.28
C MET A 98 15.07 -22.50 -6.29
N GLY A 99 14.11 -21.56 -6.21
CA GLY A 99 14.40 -20.12 -6.02
C GLY A 99 13.39 -19.36 -5.15
N GLU A 100 12.35 -20.03 -4.62
CA GLU A 100 11.21 -19.34 -4.00
C GLU A 100 11.45 -18.80 -2.57
N SER A 101 12.44 -19.33 -1.84
CA SER A 101 12.58 -19.05 -0.40
C SER A 101 13.03 -17.60 -0.10
N THR A 102 13.96 -17.06 -0.87
CA THR A 102 14.52 -15.71 -0.67
C THR A 102 13.55 -14.61 -1.14
N ALA A 103 12.93 -14.77 -2.31
CA ALA A 103 12.01 -13.77 -2.87
C ALA A 103 10.74 -13.59 -2.03
N VAL A 104 10.21 -14.67 -1.44
CA VAL A 104 9.04 -14.63 -0.56
C VAL A 104 9.38 -13.99 0.79
N SER A 105 10.59 -14.23 1.31
CA SER A 105 11.09 -13.60 2.53
C SER A 105 11.25 -12.07 2.36
N THR A 106 11.85 -11.63 1.26
CA THR A 106 12.04 -10.20 0.95
C THR A 106 10.71 -9.47 0.74
N LYS A 107 9.73 -10.08 0.03
CA LYS A 107 8.38 -9.49 -0.13
C LYS A 107 7.63 -9.34 1.20
N ARG A 108 7.75 -10.32 2.10
CA ARG A 108 7.17 -10.25 3.46
C ARG A 108 7.85 -9.16 4.30
N GLY A 109 9.18 -9.08 4.26
CA GLY A 109 9.94 -8.03 4.95
C GLY A 109 9.58 -6.62 4.46
N GLY A 110 9.43 -6.45 3.15
CA GLY A 110 8.98 -5.22 2.54
C GLY A 110 7.58 -4.80 2.98
N THR A 111 6.60 -5.68 2.86
CA THR A 111 5.22 -5.37 3.30
C THR A 111 5.17 -5.00 4.78
N PHE A 112 5.95 -5.69 5.61
CA PHE A 112 6.02 -5.42 7.04
C PHE A 112 6.59 -4.05 7.37
N ALA A 113 7.74 -3.69 6.76
CA ALA A 113 8.36 -2.37 6.94
C ALA A 113 7.40 -1.23 6.57
N SER A 114 6.66 -1.41 5.47
CA SER A 114 5.66 -0.43 5.01
C SER A 114 4.54 -0.23 6.05
N LEU A 115 4.03 -1.31 6.63
CA LEU A 115 2.96 -1.24 7.63
C LEU A 115 3.42 -0.68 8.97
N ILE A 116 4.64 -0.98 9.39
CA ILE A 116 5.24 -0.36 10.58
C ILE A 116 5.36 1.15 10.40
N LEU A 117 5.91 1.60 9.27
CA LEU A 117 5.99 3.02 8.97
C LEU A 117 4.60 3.66 8.93
N GLN A 118 3.60 2.98 8.35
CA GLN A 118 2.24 3.47 8.35
C GLN A 118 1.69 3.67 9.78
N ALA A 119 1.97 2.74 10.69
CA ALA A 119 1.56 2.86 12.09
C ALA A 119 2.24 4.05 12.79
N PHE A 120 3.52 4.27 12.54
CA PHE A 120 4.25 5.43 13.06
C PHE A 120 3.70 6.75 12.51
N ILE A 121 3.51 6.84 11.20
CA ILE A 121 2.96 8.02 10.53
C ILE A 121 1.58 8.36 11.11
N TRP A 122 0.70 7.36 11.24
CA TRP A 122 -0.64 7.57 11.77
C TRP A 122 -0.63 8.02 13.24
N SER A 123 0.22 7.41 14.06
CA SER A 123 0.34 7.76 15.48
C SER A 123 0.83 9.20 15.66
N GLN A 124 1.83 9.62 14.87
CA GLN A 124 2.32 11.00 14.87
C GLN A 124 1.27 12.00 14.36
N TYR A 125 0.50 11.62 13.34
CA TYR A 125 -0.62 12.44 12.86
C TYR A 125 -1.64 12.69 13.97
N GLU A 126 -2.07 11.65 14.71
CA GLU A 126 -3.01 11.81 15.81
C GLU A 126 -2.43 12.63 16.97
N GLU A 127 -1.15 12.43 17.29
CA GLU A 127 -0.45 13.21 18.32
C GLU A 127 -0.39 14.70 17.95
N ILE A 128 0.00 15.02 16.71
CA ILE A 128 0.03 16.40 16.22
C ILE A 128 -1.38 16.99 16.24
N GLN A 129 -2.39 16.24 15.77
CA GLN A 129 -3.77 16.71 15.77
C GLN A 129 -4.29 17.01 17.18
N LEU A 130 -3.92 16.20 18.17
CA LEU A 130 -4.37 16.35 19.55
C LEU A 130 -3.65 17.47 20.31
N PHE A 131 -2.34 17.62 20.08
CA PHE A 131 -1.49 18.49 20.89
C PHE A 131 -1.10 19.80 20.20
N HIS A 132 -1.39 20.02 18.92
CA HIS A 132 -1.17 21.32 18.30
C HIS A 132 -2.11 22.39 18.92
N PRO A 133 -1.63 23.59 19.31
CA PRO A 133 -0.30 24.17 19.05
C PRO A 133 0.73 23.97 20.18
N PHE A 134 0.45 23.17 21.21
CA PHE A 134 1.34 22.96 22.36
C PHE A 134 2.68 22.27 22.00
N LEU A 135 2.83 21.75 20.78
CA LEU A 135 4.06 21.15 20.25
C LEU A 135 5.12 22.20 19.82
N GLY A 136 4.83 23.49 19.94
CA GLY A 136 5.71 24.58 19.50
C GLY A 136 5.40 25.04 18.08
N ASP A 137 6.27 25.88 17.53
CA ASP A 137 6.01 26.59 16.26
C ASP A 137 6.13 25.68 15.02
N GLU A 138 6.84 24.53 15.09
CA GLU A 138 7.03 23.61 13.98
C GLU A 138 6.69 22.16 14.35
N SER A 139 5.62 21.62 13.78
CA SER A 139 5.29 20.20 13.84
C SER A 139 6.11 19.38 12.85
N PHE A 140 6.33 18.08 13.15
CA PHE A 140 7.10 17.20 12.26
C PHE A 140 6.50 17.13 10.85
N TYR A 141 5.17 17.03 10.74
CA TYR A 141 4.46 17.14 9.46
C TYR A 141 3.94 18.57 9.24
N THR A 142 4.04 19.07 8.02
CA THR A 142 3.43 20.35 7.61
C THR A 142 1.91 20.22 7.51
N GLY A 143 1.18 21.34 7.44
CA GLY A 143 -0.28 21.31 7.23
C GLY A 143 -0.69 20.52 5.98
N GLU A 144 0.03 20.69 4.86
CA GLU A 144 -0.23 19.93 3.63
C GLU A 144 0.02 18.43 3.81
N GLU A 145 1.09 18.04 4.52
CA GLU A 145 1.36 16.63 4.82
C GLU A 145 0.28 16.04 5.73
N MET A 146 -0.19 16.80 6.72
CA MET A 146 -1.30 16.39 7.60
C MET A 146 -2.59 16.17 6.81
N ASP A 147 -2.91 17.05 5.85
CA ASP A 147 -4.07 16.88 4.96
C ASP A 147 -3.95 15.62 4.10
N VAL A 148 -2.75 15.33 3.58
CA VAL A 148 -2.47 14.10 2.82
C VAL A 148 -2.64 12.85 3.69
N ILE A 149 -2.13 12.87 4.93
CA ILE A 149 -2.30 11.75 5.87
C ILE A 149 -3.78 11.52 6.16
N ALA A 150 -4.52 12.56 6.52
CA ALA A 150 -5.96 12.48 6.79
C ALA A 150 -6.77 11.99 5.57
N ALA A 151 -6.43 12.48 4.37
CA ALA A 151 -7.15 12.16 3.14
C ALA A 151 -6.92 10.71 2.70
N TYR A 152 -5.68 10.21 2.73
CA TYR A 152 -5.33 8.96 2.05
C TYR A 152 -4.95 7.82 2.97
N PHE A 153 -4.33 8.08 4.13
CA PHE A 153 -3.91 6.99 5.01
C PHE A 153 -5.11 6.40 5.74
N VAL A 154 -4.99 5.12 6.05
CA VAL A 154 -5.96 4.42 6.88
C VAL A 154 -5.38 4.26 8.30
N PRO A 155 -6.22 4.34 9.35
CA PRO A 155 -5.82 4.10 10.72
C PRO A 155 -5.08 2.76 10.84
N THR A 156 -3.86 2.84 11.34
CA THR A 156 -2.94 1.72 11.46
C THR A 156 -2.22 1.83 12.80
N TYR A 157 -2.22 0.75 13.59
CA TYR A 157 -1.75 0.77 14.97
C TYR A 157 -1.00 -0.53 15.31
N LEU A 158 -0.17 -0.46 16.35
CA LEU A 158 0.48 -1.63 16.97
C LEU A 158 -0.39 -2.27 18.06
N THR A 159 -1.52 -1.65 18.41
CA THR A 159 -2.51 -2.18 19.36
C THR A 159 -3.91 -2.05 18.75
N GLU A 160 -4.82 -2.96 19.08
CA GLU A 160 -6.20 -2.90 18.53
C GLU A 160 -7.08 -1.85 19.21
N ARG A 161 -6.67 -1.35 20.38
CA ARG A 161 -7.48 -0.53 21.28
C ARG A 161 -8.12 0.69 20.59
N PRO A 162 -7.39 1.53 19.83
CA PRO A 162 -8.00 2.72 19.21
C PRO A 162 -9.10 2.36 18.19
N LEU A 163 -8.90 1.28 17.44
CA LEU A 163 -9.86 0.79 16.44
C LEU A 163 -11.10 0.20 17.12
N TYR A 164 -10.88 -0.62 18.15
CA TYR A 164 -11.94 -1.25 18.94
C TYR A 164 -12.82 -0.20 19.65
N GLU A 165 -12.20 0.75 20.36
CA GLU A 165 -12.91 1.82 21.08
C GLU A 165 -13.69 2.73 20.12
N SER A 166 -13.21 2.90 18.89
CA SER A 166 -13.88 3.68 17.84
C SER A 166 -14.92 2.88 17.03
N GLY A 167 -15.11 1.60 17.30
CA GLY A 167 -16.03 0.73 16.55
C GLY A 167 -15.63 0.50 15.09
N ILE A 168 -14.36 0.75 14.74
CA ILE A 168 -13.85 0.60 13.37
C ILE A 168 -13.51 -0.88 13.14
N GLN A 169 -13.98 -1.46 12.04
CA GLN A 169 -13.60 -2.81 11.65
C GLN A 169 -12.13 -2.85 11.21
N TYR A 170 -11.39 -3.88 11.60
CA TYR A 170 -9.95 -3.96 11.36
C TYR A 170 -9.45 -5.35 11.01
N ARG A 171 -8.30 -5.37 10.33
CA ARG A 171 -7.53 -6.59 10.03
C ARG A 171 -6.32 -6.66 10.93
N ARG A 172 -6.12 -7.82 11.55
CA ARG A 172 -4.91 -8.19 12.27
C ARG A 172 -3.91 -8.83 11.31
N ARG A 173 -2.64 -8.38 11.33
CA ARG A 173 -1.54 -9.00 10.59
C ARG A 173 -0.38 -9.26 11.52
N ASP A 174 0.13 -10.50 11.50
CA ASP A 174 1.24 -10.91 12.34
C ASP A 174 2.49 -11.17 11.50
N TYR A 175 3.54 -10.41 11.79
CA TYR A 175 4.86 -10.51 11.17
C TYR A 175 5.96 -10.63 12.24
N GLY A 176 5.63 -11.10 13.45
CA GLY A 176 6.48 -11.04 14.64
C GLY A 176 6.22 -9.80 15.51
N VAL A 177 5.69 -8.73 14.90
CA VAL A 177 4.96 -7.66 15.57
C VAL A 177 3.55 -7.65 14.99
N THR A 178 2.53 -7.59 15.85
CA THR A 178 1.14 -7.53 15.40
C THR A 178 0.78 -6.10 15.01
N ILE A 179 0.19 -5.94 13.84
CA ILE A 179 -0.31 -4.66 13.31
C ILE A 179 -1.81 -4.79 13.07
N PHE A 180 -2.55 -3.77 13.49
CA PHE A 180 -3.98 -3.64 13.32
C PHE A 180 -4.25 -2.46 12.38
N GLN A 181 -4.98 -2.69 11.30
CA GLN A 181 -5.26 -1.67 10.29
C GLN A 181 -6.75 -1.70 9.97
N GLU A 182 -7.36 -0.52 9.78
CA GLU A 182 -8.75 -0.41 9.30
C GLU A 182 -9.00 -1.35 8.10
N ASP A 183 -10.11 -2.07 8.17
CA ASP A 183 -10.57 -2.94 7.10
C ASP A 183 -11.36 -2.14 6.07
N VAL A 184 -10.64 -1.46 5.18
CA VAL A 184 -11.27 -0.71 4.10
C VAL A 184 -11.92 -1.68 3.10
N PRO A 185 -13.25 -1.55 2.84
CA PRO A 185 -13.98 -2.45 1.97
C PRO A 185 -13.63 -2.19 0.50
N ALA A 186 -13.01 -3.17 -0.15
CA ALA A 186 -12.81 -3.15 -1.59
C ALA A 186 -14.09 -3.58 -2.35
N PRO A 187 -14.36 -3.00 -3.54
CA PRO A 187 -15.46 -3.43 -4.40
C PRO A 187 -15.39 -4.92 -4.72
N SER A 188 -16.50 -5.63 -4.51
CA SER A 188 -16.64 -7.01 -5.00
C SER A 188 -16.97 -6.98 -6.48
N VAL A 189 -16.17 -7.69 -7.26
CA VAL A 189 -16.33 -7.80 -8.70
C VAL A 189 -16.32 -9.26 -9.13
N VAL A 190 -17.03 -9.51 -10.21
CA VAL A 190 -17.12 -10.79 -10.88
C VAL A 190 -16.33 -10.68 -12.17
N PHE A 191 -15.55 -11.70 -12.49
CA PHE A 191 -14.80 -11.74 -13.75
C PHE A 191 -14.90 -13.12 -14.36
N ASP A 192 -14.94 -13.15 -15.69
CA ASP A 192 -14.95 -14.40 -16.43
C ASP A 192 -13.52 -14.84 -16.70
N SER A 193 -13.21 -16.06 -16.26
CA SER A 193 -11.96 -16.75 -16.53
C SER A 193 -12.21 -17.96 -17.44
N GLU A 194 -11.15 -18.55 -17.97
CA GLU A 194 -11.21 -19.81 -18.72
C GLU A 194 -11.77 -20.98 -17.86
N TRP A 195 -11.75 -20.84 -16.53
CA TRP A 195 -12.25 -21.80 -15.55
C TRP A 195 -13.65 -21.46 -15.03
N GLY A 196 -14.32 -20.48 -15.66
CA GLY A 196 -15.64 -19.98 -15.29
C GLY A 196 -15.60 -18.64 -14.55
N THR A 197 -16.78 -18.23 -14.09
CA THR A 197 -17.01 -16.96 -13.42
C THR A 197 -16.48 -16.99 -11.98
N MET A 198 -15.62 -16.04 -11.66
CA MET A 198 -14.96 -15.93 -10.36
C MET A 198 -15.30 -14.60 -9.68
N GLU A 199 -15.38 -14.61 -8.35
CA GLU A 199 -15.54 -13.39 -7.55
C GLU A 199 -14.21 -12.99 -6.88
N GLY A 200 -13.94 -11.69 -6.87
CA GLY A 200 -12.75 -11.13 -6.23
C GLY A 200 -12.97 -9.69 -5.76
N LYS A 201 -12.00 -9.20 -5.00
CA LYS A 201 -11.92 -7.81 -4.56
C LYS A 201 -11.04 -7.01 -5.51
N LEU A 202 -11.60 -5.96 -6.12
CA LEU A 202 -10.85 -5.07 -7.01
C LEU A 202 -9.99 -4.11 -6.19
N MET A 203 -8.70 -4.06 -6.54
CA MET A 203 -7.69 -3.23 -5.93
C MET A 203 -6.98 -2.44 -7.02
N THR A 204 -6.52 -1.23 -6.68
CA THR A 204 -5.70 -0.41 -7.59
C THR A 204 -4.27 -0.41 -7.09
N GLY A 205 -3.37 -0.99 -7.87
CA GLY A 205 -1.94 -0.84 -7.67
C GLY A 205 -1.44 0.45 -8.32
N VAL A 206 -0.50 1.13 -7.70
CA VAL A 206 0.25 2.23 -8.31
C VAL A 206 1.73 1.89 -8.25
N TYR A 207 2.38 1.88 -9.40
CA TYR A 207 3.83 1.72 -9.50
C TYR A 207 4.48 3.09 -9.36
N VAL A 208 5.33 3.23 -8.35
CA VAL A 208 6.11 4.44 -8.09
C VAL A 208 7.57 4.04 -8.08
N SER A 209 8.42 4.79 -8.77
CA SER A 209 9.87 4.57 -8.69
C SER A 209 10.58 5.89 -8.42
N GLY A 210 11.33 5.93 -7.31
CA GLY A 210 11.71 7.18 -6.66
C GLY A 210 10.47 8.04 -6.38
N LEU A 211 10.50 9.30 -6.82
CA LEU A 211 9.34 10.21 -6.78
C LEU A 211 8.70 10.38 -8.17
N GLN A 212 8.61 9.28 -8.94
CA GLN A 212 7.96 9.27 -10.24
C GLN A 212 6.86 8.22 -10.32
N PHE A 213 5.71 8.64 -10.81
CA PHE A 213 4.61 7.75 -11.16
C PHE A 213 4.97 6.96 -12.43
N LYS A 214 4.84 5.63 -12.38
CA LYS A 214 5.17 4.72 -13.49
C LYS A 214 3.93 4.10 -14.13
N GLY A 215 2.80 4.13 -13.45
CA GLY A 215 1.53 3.67 -14.00
C GLY A 215 0.66 2.93 -12.98
N LEU A 216 -0.49 2.49 -13.46
CA LEU A 216 -1.46 1.74 -12.68
C LEU A 216 -1.33 0.23 -12.92
N GLY A 217 -1.47 -0.53 -11.85
CA GLY A 217 -1.51 -1.98 -11.84
C GLY A 217 -2.75 -2.50 -11.11
N PRO A 218 -3.96 -2.36 -11.68
CA PRO A 218 -5.15 -2.96 -11.11
C PRO A 218 -4.97 -4.47 -10.92
N TYR A 219 -5.54 -5.00 -9.86
CA TYR A 219 -5.58 -6.44 -9.66
C TYR A 219 -6.82 -6.88 -8.90
N LEU A 220 -7.23 -8.13 -9.15
CA LEU A 220 -8.25 -8.80 -8.36
C LEU A 220 -7.58 -9.64 -7.30
N LYS A 221 -8.05 -9.52 -6.06
CA LYS A 221 -7.70 -10.44 -4.98
C LYS A 221 -8.82 -11.47 -4.85
N ASN A 222 -8.53 -12.74 -5.16
CA ASN A 222 -9.50 -13.81 -5.02
C ASN A 222 -9.65 -14.25 -3.54
N MET A 223 -10.60 -15.16 -3.26
CA MET A 223 -10.86 -15.69 -1.92
C MET A 223 -9.66 -16.41 -1.29
N SER A 224 -8.78 -17.00 -2.12
CA SER A 224 -7.54 -17.62 -1.68
C SER A 224 -6.41 -16.62 -1.40
N GLY A 225 -6.64 -15.32 -1.64
CA GLY A 225 -5.67 -14.26 -1.44
C GLY A 225 -4.71 -14.01 -2.61
N ASN A 226 -4.84 -14.74 -3.71
CA ASN A 226 -4.01 -14.59 -4.90
C ASN A 226 -4.40 -13.33 -5.70
N ARG A 227 -3.40 -12.73 -6.36
CA ARG A 227 -3.59 -11.55 -7.22
C ARG A 227 -3.65 -11.95 -8.68
N ILE A 228 -4.64 -11.42 -9.38
CA ILE A 228 -4.76 -11.51 -10.83
C ILE A 228 -4.63 -10.09 -11.35
N TYR A 229 -3.48 -9.76 -11.94
CA TYR A 229 -3.22 -8.43 -12.49
C TYR A 229 -4.03 -8.20 -13.76
N MET A 230 -4.49 -6.96 -13.92
CA MET A 230 -5.36 -6.52 -15.01
C MET A 230 -4.70 -5.35 -15.73
N GLN A 231 -5.16 -5.06 -16.94
CA GLN A 231 -4.69 -3.90 -17.69
C GLN A 231 -5.48 -2.65 -17.27
N ALA A 232 -4.77 -1.57 -16.94
CA ALA A 232 -5.40 -0.27 -16.77
C ALA A 232 -5.73 0.32 -18.16
N ALA A 233 -6.94 0.84 -18.31
CA ALA A 233 -7.37 1.62 -19.47
C ALA A 233 -7.82 3.00 -18.98
N VAL A 234 -7.22 4.06 -19.51
CA VAL A 234 -7.58 5.44 -19.15
C VAL A 234 -8.59 5.95 -20.17
N GLN A 235 -9.68 6.53 -19.67
CA GLN A 235 -10.73 7.18 -20.44
C GLN A 235 -10.67 8.69 -20.23
#